data_AF-A0A8H6X845-F1
#
_entry.id   AF-A0A8H6X845-F1
#
_cell.length_a   1.000
_cell.length_b   1.000
_cell.length_c   1.000
_cell.angle_alpha   90.00
_cell.angle_beta   90.00
_cell.angle_gamma   90.00
#
_symmetry.space_group_name_H-M   'P 1'
#
loop_
_entity.id
_entity.type
_entity.pdbx_description
1 polymer ?
#
loop_
_entity_poly.entity_id
_entity_poly.type
_entity_poly.pdbx_seq_one_letter_code
_entity_poly.pdbx_strand_id
1 'polypeptide(L)'
;MILHCGLNRASFIWGSPTNNTRIERLWVKVGSQFGRQWRAFFYRLEALHGLDRRNPHHLWLLHFLFLDLINDDCANFVAKWNCHPISGEGHDQSPEDMCLMGQLQHGVYVDDCKGIDPTDIRRYNGIHGPERSRAPGQTGAGQLDDEDVSAPSSNSSNKSESEDDLEAQIEEVHAENFHHEAVSVPKHANPFDDNDTMELFYDALEAAIREDIVPPGYGLLPEEWDEEGYPAFEILKSGRRGSKQLRIALPDDIWRPRAEMWGRALAILEQISYANEI
;
A
#
# COMPACT_ATOMS: atom_id res chain seq x y z
N MET A 1 -9.05 4.81 30.72
CA MET A 1 -8.34 3.80 29.92
C MET A 1 -7.93 2.57 30.73
N ILE A 2 -7.05 2.68 31.75
CA ILE A 2 -6.59 1.50 32.53
C ILE A 2 -7.74 0.75 33.23
N LEU A 3 -8.74 1.46 33.75
CA LEU A 3 -9.91 0.87 34.43
C LEU A 3 -10.93 0.19 33.50
N HIS A 4 -10.87 0.43 32.19
CA HIS A 4 -11.84 -0.12 31.22
C HIS A 4 -11.23 -1.12 30.23
N CYS A 5 -9.91 -1.03 29.96
CA CYS A 5 -9.29 -1.76 28.85
C CYS A 5 -8.31 -2.88 29.26
N GLY A 6 -7.96 -2.98 30.56
CA GLY A 6 -6.96 -3.93 31.07
C GLY A 6 -5.51 -3.59 30.65
N LEU A 7 -4.52 -4.01 31.46
CA LEU A 7 -3.10 -3.90 31.13
C LEU A 7 -2.68 -5.04 30.18
N ASN A 8 -1.80 -4.77 29.20
CA ASN A 8 -1.24 -5.72 28.22
C ASN A 8 -2.15 -6.17 27.06
N ARG A 9 -2.83 -5.25 26.35
CA ARG A 9 -3.30 -5.56 25.00
C ARG A 9 -2.14 -5.46 24.02
N ALA A 10 -1.46 -6.57 23.79
CA ALA A 10 -0.52 -6.77 22.70
C ALA A 10 -1.27 -6.72 21.34
N SER A 11 -1.75 -5.55 20.91
CA SER A 11 -2.38 -5.34 19.60
C SER A 11 -1.35 -5.22 18.46
N PHE A 12 -0.10 -5.56 18.72
CA PHE A 12 0.97 -5.60 17.73
C PHE A 12 1.29 -7.07 17.41
N ILE A 13 0.72 -7.57 16.31
CA ILE A 13 1.01 -8.93 15.82
C ILE A 13 2.41 -8.89 15.19
N TRP A 14 3.41 -9.25 15.97
CA TRP A 14 4.77 -9.51 15.50
C TRP A 14 5.15 -10.95 15.85
N GLY A 15 5.57 -11.73 14.86
CA GLY A 15 5.91 -13.14 15.02
C GLY A 15 6.92 -13.60 13.98
N SER A 16 7.55 -14.75 14.24
CA SER A 16 8.59 -15.34 13.38
C SER A 16 8.12 -15.51 11.91
N PRO A 17 9.05 -15.68 10.94
CA PRO A 17 8.74 -15.68 9.50
C PRO A 17 7.61 -16.64 9.06
N THR A 18 7.32 -17.69 9.83
CA THR A 18 6.20 -18.60 9.60
C THR A 18 4.82 -17.96 9.79
N ASN A 19 4.68 -16.96 10.67
CA ASN A 19 3.42 -16.24 10.90
C ASN A 19 3.09 -15.21 9.82
N ASN A 20 4.08 -14.83 8.99
CA ASN A 20 3.91 -13.87 7.89
C ASN A 20 3.33 -14.48 6.60
N THR A 21 3.12 -15.80 6.57
CA THR A 21 2.66 -16.53 5.38
C THR A 21 1.35 -15.97 4.80
N ARG A 22 0.44 -15.51 5.66
CA ARG A 22 -0.87 -14.97 5.20
C ARG A 22 -0.72 -13.61 4.53
N ILE A 23 0.07 -12.70 5.10
CA ILE A 23 0.30 -11.38 4.49
C ILE A 23 1.12 -11.52 3.20
N GLU A 24 2.07 -12.45 3.13
CA GLU A 24 2.80 -12.74 1.89
C GLU A 24 1.88 -13.26 0.78
N ARG A 25 0.95 -14.17 1.10
CA ARG A 25 -0.08 -14.62 0.16
C ARG A 25 -1.00 -13.47 -0.27
N LEU A 26 -1.36 -12.59 0.65
CA LEU A 26 -2.14 -11.39 0.36
C LEU A 26 -1.41 -10.49 -0.65
N TRP A 27 -0.13 -10.18 -0.42
CA TRP A 27 0.70 -9.38 -1.33
C TRP A 27 0.81 -10.01 -2.73
N VAL A 28 0.96 -11.35 -2.80
CA VAL A 28 0.94 -12.07 -4.08
C VAL A 28 -0.41 -11.87 -4.80
N LYS A 29 -1.52 -11.93 -4.06
CA LYS A 29 -2.87 -11.77 -4.60
C LYS A 29 -3.13 -10.33 -5.07
N VAL A 30 -2.81 -9.32 -4.26
CA VAL A 30 -2.85 -7.89 -4.61
C VAL A 30 -2.07 -7.65 -5.91
N GLY A 31 -0.82 -8.12 -5.96
CA GLY A 31 0.01 -8.00 -7.15
C GLY A 31 -0.58 -8.70 -8.36
N SER A 32 -1.15 -9.90 -8.20
CA SER A 32 -1.74 -10.64 -9.32
C SER A 32 -3.05 -10.08 -9.85
N GLN A 33 -3.88 -9.46 -8.98
CA GLN A 33 -5.22 -9.02 -9.36
C GLN A 33 -5.21 -7.69 -10.12
N PHE A 34 -4.44 -6.70 -9.63
CA PHE A 34 -4.40 -5.38 -10.28
C PHE A 34 -2.99 -4.75 -10.28
N GLY A 35 -2.17 -5.01 -9.27
CA GLY A 35 -0.90 -4.29 -9.10
C GLY A 35 0.09 -4.51 -10.26
N ARG A 36 0.17 -5.73 -10.82
CA ARG A 36 1.05 -6.02 -11.96
C ARG A 36 0.57 -5.37 -13.25
N GLN A 37 -0.74 -5.25 -13.45
CA GLN A 37 -1.33 -4.61 -14.62
C GLN A 37 -1.06 -3.11 -14.61
N TRP A 38 -1.27 -2.43 -13.48
CA TRP A 38 -0.89 -1.02 -13.33
C TRP A 38 0.61 -0.79 -13.51
N ARG A 39 1.44 -1.67 -12.93
CA ARG A 39 2.90 -1.60 -13.15
C ARG A 39 3.27 -1.76 -14.63
N ALA A 40 2.69 -2.74 -15.31
CA ALA A 40 2.88 -2.96 -16.75
C ALA A 40 2.44 -1.74 -17.56
N PHE A 41 1.29 -1.16 -17.23
CA PHE A 41 0.79 0.03 -17.88
C PHE A 41 1.75 1.22 -17.72
N PHE A 42 2.31 1.46 -16.55
CA PHE A 42 3.30 2.55 -16.36
C PHE A 42 4.61 2.33 -17.12
N TYR A 43 5.09 1.08 -17.24
CA TYR A 43 6.22 0.79 -18.13
C TYR A 43 5.90 1.08 -19.59
N ARG A 44 4.68 0.79 -20.03
CA ARG A 44 4.21 1.15 -21.37
C ARG A 44 4.18 2.66 -21.56
N LEU A 45 3.67 3.42 -20.58
CA LEU A 45 3.70 4.88 -20.65
C LEU A 45 5.13 5.43 -20.77
N GLU A 46 6.09 4.86 -20.03
CA GLU A 46 7.51 5.25 -20.09
C GLU A 46 8.13 4.90 -21.45
N ALA A 47 7.77 3.75 -22.03
CA ALA A 47 8.33 3.27 -23.29
C ALA A 47 7.75 3.95 -24.54
N LEU A 48 6.43 4.23 -24.54
CA LEU A 48 5.71 4.63 -25.75
C LEU A 48 5.11 6.03 -25.69
N HIS A 49 4.76 6.53 -24.49
CA HIS A 49 3.88 7.68 -24.34
C HIS A 49 4.53 8.86 -23.61
N GLY A 50 5.87 8.91 -23.59
CA GLY A 50 6.63 10.06 -23.09
C GLY A 50 6.65 10.24 -21.57
N LEU A 51 6.22 9.24 -20.78
CA LEU A 51 6.34 9.35 -19.32
C LEU A 51 7.81 9.39 -18.90
N ASP A 52 8.14 10.39 -18.07
CA ASP A 52 9.45 10.52 -17.44
C ASP A 52 9.27 10.44 -15.92
N ARG A 53 9.73 9.34 -15.35
CA ARG A 53 9.70 9.07 -13.90
C ARG A 53 10.56 10.03 -13.06
N ARG A 54 11.45 10.80 -13.68
CA ARG A 54 12.28 11.81 -12.99
C ARG A 54 11.60 13.17 -12.95
N ASN A 55 10.60 13.40 -13.79
CA ASN A 55 9.88 14.65 -13.83
C ASN A 55 8.78 14.65 -12.74
N PRO A 56 8.86 15.54 -11.73
CA PRO A 56 7.87 15.61 -10.66
C PRO A 56 6.47 16.01 -11.14
N HIS A 57 6.36 16.72 -12.26
CA HIS A 57 5.08 17.10 -12.88
C HIS A 57 4.40 15.90 -13.52
N HIS A 58 5.18 15.00 -14.14
CA HIS A 58 4.66 13.76 -14.71
C HIS A 58 4.15 12.83 -13.61
N LEU A 59 4.86 12.76 -12.48
CA LEU A 59 4.41 11.99 -11.30
C LEU A 59 3.13 12.59 -10.69
N TRP A 60 3.04 13.91 -10.61
CA TRP A 60 1.80 14.58 -10.18
C TRP A 60 0.65 14.25 -11.12
N LEU A 61 0.88 14.30 -12.43
CA LEU A 61 -0.14 14.00 -13.43
C LEU A 61 -0.61 12.54 -13.37
N LEU A 62 0.31 11.59 -13.14
CA LEU A 62 -0.05 10.19 -12.90
C LEU A 62 -0.96 10.03 -11.69
N HIS A 63 -0.65 10.73 -10.59
CA HIS A 63 -1.50 10.70 -9.40
C HIS A 63 -2.87 11.33 -9.69
N PHE A 64 -2.89 12.50 -10.33
CA PHE A 64 -4.11 13.20 -10.69
C PHE A 64 -5.05 12.33 -11.55
N LEU A 65 -4.50 11.61 -12.54
CA LEU A 65 -5.32 10.84 -13.47
C LEU A 65 -5.71 9.44 -12.98
N PHE A 66 -4.83 8.77 -12.23
CA PHE A 66 -4.94 7.32 -12.02
C PHE A 66 -5.03 6.91 -10.56
N LEU A 67 -4.75 7.79 -9.60
CA LEU A 67 -4.76 7.42 -8.17
C LEU A 67 -6.14 6.95 -7.72
N ASP A 68 -7.20 7.65 -8.12
CA ASP A 68 -8.58 7.26 -7.78
C ASP A 68 -8.96 5.92 -8.39
N LEU A 69 -8.57 5.65 -9.64
CA LEU A 69 -8.80 4.36 -10.28
C LEU A 69 -8.05 3.21 -9.59
N ILE A 70 -6.83 3.47 -9.11
CA ILE A 70 -6.05 2.50 -8.32
C ILE A 70 -6.71 2.26 -6.96
N ASN A 71 -7.22 3.31 -6.32
CA ASN A 71 -7.93 3.22 -5.05
C ASN A 71 -9.25 2.44 -5.20
N ASP A 72 -9.97 2.62 -6.30
CA ASP A 72 -11.17 1.84 -6.63
C ASP A 72 -10.83 0.37 -6.85
N ASP A 73 -9.75 0.05 -7.59
CA ASP A 73 -9.26 -1.33 -7.75
C ASP A 73 -8.88 -1.94 -6.38
N CYS A 74 -8.28 -1.15 -5.48
CA CYS A 74 -7.96 -1.56 -4.13
C CYS A 74 -9.22 -1.83 -3.29
N ALA A 75 -10.22 -0.94 -3.32
CA ALA A 75 -11.49 -1.11 -2.64
C ALA A 75 -12.25 -2.35 -3.14
N ASN A 76 -12.27 -2.55 -4.46
CA ASN A 76 -12.83 -3.73 -5.10
C ASN A 76 -12.10 -5.03 -4.69
N PHE A 77 -10.77 -4.97 -4.56
CA PHE A 77 -9.98 -6.08 -4.05
C PHE A 77 -10.38 -6.41 -2.61
N VAL A 78 -10.45 -5.41 -1.72
CA VAL A 78 -10.84 -5.60 -0.32
C VAL A 78 -12.21 -6.25 -0.21
N ALA A 79 -13.21 -5.74 -0.93
CA ALA A 79 -14.56 -6.31 -0.94
C ALA A 79 -14.56 -7.78 -1.36
N LYS A 80 -13.86 -8.12 -2.46
CA LYS A 80 -13.76 -9.51 -2.94
C LYS A 80 -12.99 -10.42 -1.99
N TRP A 81 -11.91 -9.90 -1.39
CA TRP A 81 -11.07 -10.63 -0.46
C TRP A 81 -11.82 -10.95 0.84
N ASN A 82 -12.63 -10.01 1.31
CA ASN A 82 -13.42 -10.16 2.53
C ASN A 82 -14.51 -11.24 2.41
N CYS A 83 -15.02 -11.47 1.20
CA CYS A 83 -15.94 -12.58 0.91
C CYS A 83 -15.22 -13.89 0.51
N HIS A 84 -13.89 -13.91 0.39
CA HIS A 84 -13.18 -15.10 -0.08
C HIS A 84 -12.97 -16.11 1.05
N PRO A 85 -13.37 -17.39 0.88
CA PRO A 85 -13.17 -18.40 1.92
C PRO A 85 -11.67 -18.67 2.13
N ILE A 86 -11.24 -18.67 3.38
CA ILE A 86 -9.84 -18.96 3.74
C ILE A 86 -9.74 -20.43 4.14
N SER A 87 -9.14 -21.24 3.28
CA SER A 87 -8.89 -22.66 3.56
C SER A 87 -7.83 -22.87 4.65
N GLY A 88 -8.03 -23.91 5.46
CA GLY A 88 -7.20 -24.26 6.61
C GLY A 88 -7.95 -24.10 7.94
N GLU A 89 -7.28 -23.58 8.98
CA GLU A 89 -7.85 -23.36 10.32
C GLU A 89 -9.08 -22.42 10.35
N GLY A 90 -9.36 -21.71 9.26
CA GLY A 90 -10.55 -20.87 9.10
C GLY A 90 -11.82 -21.62 8.69
N HIS A 91 -11.81 -22.96 8.64
CA HIS A 91 -12.97 -23.80 8.32
C HIS A 91 -13.69 -23.42 7.00
N ASP A 92 -12.94 -22.93 6.00
CA ASP A 92 -13.46 -22.42 4.72
C ASP A 92 -14.47 -21.26 4.88
N GLN A 93 -14.40 -20.52 5.99
CA GLN A 93 -15.18 -19.30 6.21
C GLN A 93 -14.49 -18.09 5.57
N SER A 94 -15.28 -17.13 5.11
CA SER A 94 -14.74 -15.84 4.64
C SER A 94 -14.32 -14.95 5.82
N PRO A 95 -13.42 -13.97 5.61
CA PRO A 95 -13.14 -12.94 6.61
C PRO A 95 -14.39 -12.27 7.18
N GLU A 96 -15.39 -11.99 6.34
CA GLU A 96 -16.67 -11.46 6.79
C GLU A 96 -17.43 -12.43 7.69
N ASP A 97 -17.51 -13.70 7.32
CA ASP A 97 -18.16 -14.73 8.14
C ASP A 97 -17.46 -14.87 9.50
N MET A 98 -16.12 -14.90 9.51
CA MET A 98 -15.34 -14.98 10.74
C MET A 98 -15.55 -13.74 11.62
N CYS A 99 -15.60 -12.55 11.02
CA CYS A 99 -15.87 -11.31 11.74
C CYS A 99 -17.28 -11.33 12.35
N LEU A 100 -18.30 -11.70 11.57
CA LEU A 100 -19.69 -11.79 12.01
C LEU A 100 -19.84 -12.82 13.13
N MET A 101 -19.27 -14.01 12.96
CA MET A 101 -19.30 -15.06 13.99
C MET A 101 -18.58 -14.61 15.27
N GLY A 102 -17.44 -13.94 15.14
CA GLY A 102 -16.73 -13.35 16.27
C GLY A 102 -17.57 -12.30 16.99
N GLN A 103 -18.27 -11.43 16.26
CA GLN A 103 -19.18 -10.44 16.85
C GLN A 103 -20.37 -11.10 17.56
N LEU A 104 -20.93 -12.18 17.01
CA LEU A 104 -22.01 -12.93 17.65
C LEU A 104 -21.56 -13.64 18.93
N GLN A 105 -20.34 -14.16 18.95
CA GLN A 105 -19.80 -14.92 20.09
C GLN A 105 -19.25 -14.01 21.19
N HIS A 106 -18.58 -12.91 20.82
CA HIS A 106 -17.81 -12.07 21.74
C HIS A 106 -18.36 -10.65 21.88
N GLY A 107 -19.43 -10.31 21.16
CA GLY A 107 -19.99 -8.96 21.08
C GLY A 107 -19.32 -8.08 20.04
N VAL A 108 -19.92 -6.92 19.77
CA VAL A 108 -19.37 -5.96 18.81
C VAL A 108 -18.10 -5.34 19.38
N TYR A 109 -17.00 -5.43 18.63
CA TYR A 109 -15.77 -4.72 18.98
C TYR A 109 -16.02 -3.22 18.90
N VAL A 110 -15.92 -2.55 20.04
CA VAL A 110 -15.89 -1.08 20.12
C VAL A 110 -14.43 -0.67 20.19
N ASP A 111 -13.97 0.11 19.22
CA ASP A 111 -12.65 0.72 19.30
C ASP A 111 -12.71 1.88 20.31
N ASP A 112 -12.34 1.57 21.55
CA ASP A 112 -12.26 2.53 22.65
C ASP A 112 -11.25 3.66 22.39
N CYS A 113 -10.40 3.54 21.36
CA CYS A 113 -9.39 4.53 20.96
C CYS A 113 -9.83 5.41 19.79
N LYS A 114 -11.05 5.23 19.26
CA LYS A 114 -11.56 6.00 18.13
C LYS A 114 -11.65 7.50 18.48
N GLY A 115 -10.83 8.31 17.81
CA GLY A 115 -10.78 9.77 18.02
C GLY A 115 -9.81 10.23 19.12
N ILE A 116 -9.04 9.31 19.70
CA ILE A 116 -7.93 9.66 20.60
C ILE A 116 -6.69 9.96 19.76
N ASP A 117 -5.96 11.02 20.10
CA ASP A 117 -4.73 11.39 19.39
C ASP A 117 -3.69 10.25 19.46
N PRO A 118 -2.99 9.92 18.35
CA PRO A 118 -1.99 8.86 18.35
C PRO A 118 -0.90 9.02 19.41
N THR A 119 -0.57 10.24 19.83
CA THR A 119 0.40 10.50 20.91
C THR A 119 -0.14 10.11 22.28
N ASP A 120 -1.44 10.33 22.53
CA ASP A 120 -2.11 9.89 23.77
C ASP A 120 -2.27 8.37 23.81
N ILE A 121 -2.59 7.74 22.68
CA ILE A 121 -2.65 6.27 22.56
C ILE A 121 -1.28 5.67 22.95
N ARG A 122 -0.18 6.21 22.41
CA ARG A 122 1.20 5.77 22.73
C ARG A 122 1.54 5.94 24.21
N ARG A 123 1.16 7.09 24.79
CA ARG A 123 1.43 7.42 26.19
C ARG A 123 0.75 6.46 27.17
N TYR A 124 -0.45 5.98 26.85
CA TYR A 124 -1.29 5.19 27.76
C TYR A 124 -1.38 3.70 27.43
N ASN A 125 -0.99 3.23 26.23
CA ASN A 125 -0.96 1.80 25.86
C ASN A 125 0.22 0.99 26.43
N GLY A 126 0.88 1.50 27.47
CA GLY A 126 1.72 0.65 28.33
C GLY A 126 3.04 0.18 27.72
N ILE A 127 3.71 1.03 26.93
CA ILE A 127 5.14 0.82 26.61
C ILE A 127 6.02 1.11 27.86
N HIS A 128 5.47 1.80 28.88
CA HIS A 128 6.15 2.14 30.14
C HIS A 128 5.65 1.35 31.38
N GLY A 129 5.22 0.09 31.20
CA GLY A 129 5.00 -0.81 32.35
C GLY A 129 6.33 -1.41 32.85
N PRO A 130 6.45 -1.82 34.13
CA PRO A 130 7.62 -2.56 34.58
C PRO A 130 7.81 -3.82 33.73
N GLU A 131 9.03 -4.04 33.23
CA GLU A 131 9.37 -5.20 32.42
C GLU A 131 8.96 -6.50 33.12
N ARG A 132 8.10 -7.27 32.46
CA ARG A 132 7.85 -8.65 32.89
C ARG A 132 9.01 -9.50 32.38
N SER A 133 9.88 -9.94 33.29
CA SER A 133 10.89 -10.95 33.00
C SER A 133 10.18 -12.23 32.51
N ARG A 134 10.32 -12.53 31.22
CA ARG A 134 9.72 -13.70 30.58
C ARG A 134 10.66 -14.89 30.75
N ALA A 135 10.10 -16.07 31.03
CA ALA A 135 10.89 -17.29 31.01
C ALA A 135 11.41 -17.56 29.58
N PRO A 136 12.58 -18.22 29.41
CA PRO A 136 13.07 -18.63 28.10
C PRO A 136 12.00 -19.47 27.37
N GLY A 137 11.54 -18.98 26.21
CA GLY A 137 10.52 -19.65 25.40
C GLY A 137 9.12 -19.00 25.43
N GLN A 138 8.88 -18.01 26.28
CA GLN A 138 7.59 -17.32 26.34
C GLN A 138 7.54 -16.18 25.30
N THR A 139 6.76 -16.34 24.23
CA THR A 139 6.51 -15.28 23.25
C THR A 139 5.42 -14.35 23.76
N GLY A 140 5.57 -13.04 23.56
CA GLY A 140 4.60 -12.01 24.00
C GLY A 140 3.25 -12.00 23.26
N ALA A 141 2.94 -13.05 22.50
CA ALA A 141 1.62 -13.31 21.96
C ALA A 141 0.83 -14.05 23.05
N GLY A 142 -0.25 -13.46 23.57
CA GLY A 142 -1.04 -14.01 24.67
C GLY A 142 -1.28 -15.51 24.53
N GLN A 143 -0.62 -16.29 25.38
CA GLN A 143 -0.86 -17.72 25.54
C GLN A 143 -2.23 -17.89 26.21
N LEU A 144 -3.11 -18.72 25.64
CA LEU A 144 -4.39 -19.09 26.27
C LEU A 144 -4.10 -19.88 27.57
N ASP A 145 -4.87 -19.58 28.62
CA ASP A 145 -4.67 -19.95 30.03
C ASP A 145 -4.85 -21.46 30.37
N ASP A 146 -4.51 -22.39 29.47
CA ASP A 146 -4.76 -23.83 29.70
C ASP A 146 -3.56 -24.62 30.26
N GLU A 147 -2.48 -23.96 30.70
CA GLU A 147 -1.34 -24.64 31.34
C GLU A 147 -1.11 -24.07 32.75
N ASP A 148 -1.67 -24.76 33.74
CA ASP A 148 -1.50 -24.55 35.18
C ASP A 148 -0.04 -24.81 35.58
N VAL A 149 0.76 -23.73 35.68
CA VAL A 149 2.10 -23.78 36.27
C VAL A 149 2.19 -22.87 37.49
N SER A 150 2.19 -23.52 38.65
CA SER A 150 2.31 -22.93 39.97
C SER A 150 3.53 -22.00 40.09
N ALA A 151 3.29 -20.74 40.43
CA ALA A 151 4.35 -19.74 40.63
C ALA A 151 5.01 -19.84 42.02
N PRO A 152 6.35 -19.83 42.13
CA PRO A 152 7.03 -19.42 43.34
C PRO A 152 7.43 -17.93 43.24
N SER A 153 7.05 -17.19 44.27
CA SER A 153 7.45 -15.80 44.53
C SER A 153 8.98 -15.65 44.64
N SER A 154 9.57 -14.63 44.01
CA SER A 154 10.47 -13.68 44.70
C SER A 154 11.13 -12.61 43.81
N ASN A 155 11.17 -11.41 44.40
CA ASN A 155 12.17 -10.35 44.39
C ASN A 155 12.61 -9.64 43.10
N SER A 156 12.00 -8.46 42.95
CA SER A 156 12.46 -7.26 42.26
C SER A 156 13.89 -6.84 42.66
N SER A 157 14.78 -6.75 41.68
CA SER A 157 15.95 -5.86 41.71
C SER A 157 15.84 -4.88 40.54
N ASN A 158 15.45 -3.65 40.84
CA ASN A 158 15.33 -2.55 39.87
C ASN A 158 16.70 -2.18 39.30
N LYS A 159 16.88 -2.42 37.99
CA LYS A 159 17.88 -1.73 37.18
C LYS A 159 17.09 -0.91 36.18
N SER A 160 17.01 0.40 36.39
CA SER A 160 16.37 1.32 35.45
C SER A 160 17.28 1.46 34.23
N GLU A 161 17.02 0.67 33.20
CA GLU A 161 17.63 0.89 31.88
C GLU A 161 17.02 2.15 31.27
N SER A 162 17.87 2.98 30.69
CA SER A 162 17.48 4.28 30.14
C SER A 162 16.73 4.11 28.81
N GLU A 163 15.96 5.12 28.39
CA GLU A 163 15.22 5.06 27.10
C GLU A 163 16.18 4.78 25.92
N ASP A 164 17.41 5.29 26.00
CA ASP A 164 18.50 5.03 25.05
C ASP A 164 18.90 3.54 25.01
N ASP A 165 18.83 2.82 26.13
CA ASP A 165 19.17 1.39 26.20
C ASP A 165 18.08 0.52 25.55
N LEU A 166 16.81 0.93 25.65
CA LEU A 166 15.68 0.23 25.05
C LEU A 166 15.64 0.46 23.53
N GLU A 167 15.86 1.69 23.08
CA GLU A 167 16.03 2.01 21.66
C GLU A 167 17.23 1.26 21.08
N ALA A 168 18.37 1.21 21.78
CA ALA A 168 19.53 0.44 21.34
C ALA A 168 19.25 -1.06 21.28
N GLN A 169 18.51 -1.63 22.24
CA GLN A 169 18.12 -3.05 22.21
C GLN A 169 17.11 -3.36 21.09
N ILE A 170 16.17 -2.45 20.81
CA ILE A 170 15.25 -2.57 19.67
C ILE A 170 16.06 -2.43 18.37
N GLU A 171 16.95 -1.47 18.24
CA GLU A 171 17.85 -1.35 17.08
C GLU A 171 18.72 -2.59 16.91
N GLU A 172 19.27 -3.16 17.98
CA GLU A 172 20.12 -4.35 17.94
C GLU A 172 19.34 -5.61 17.52
N VAL A 173 18.13 -5.81 18.06
CA VAL A 173 17.24 -6.93 17.68
C VAL A 173 16.67 -6.76 16.26
N HIS A 174 16.51 -5.52 15.80
CA HIS A 174 15.88 -5.21 14.53
C HIS A 174 16.89 -4.92 13.39
N ALA A 175 18.17 -4.69 13.68
CA ALA A 175 19.23 -4.49 12.68
C ALA A 175 19.39 -5.68 11.74
N GLU A 176 19.14 -6.90 12.23
CA GLU A 176 19.15 -8.12 11.41
C GLU A 176 17.87 -8.30 10.58
N ASN A 177 16.78 -7.58 10.87
CA ASN A 177 15.48 -7.77 10.22
C ASN A 177 15.10 -6.63 9.26
N PHE A 178 15.56 -5.39 9.50
CA PHE A 178 15.35 -4.24 8.61
C PHE A 178 16.57 -4.02 7.71
N HIS A 179 16.83 -4.94 6.78
CA HIS A 179 17.96 -4.84 5.85
C HIS A 179 17.79 -3.80 4.72
N HIS A 180 16.89 -2.84 4.84
CA HIS A 180 16.61 -1.87 3.78
C HIS A 180 16.30 -0.51 4.39
N GLU A 181 17.13 0.47 4.02
CA GLU A 181 16.80 1.87 4.20
C GLU A 181 15.41 2.14 3.62
N ALA A 182 14.65 3.03 4.28
CA ALA A 182 13.35 3.44 3.79
C ALA A 182 13.47 3.85 2.31
N VAL A 183 12.67 3.22 1.45
CA VAL A 183 12.69 3.51 0.02
C VAL A 183 12.29 4.97 -0.18
N SER A 184 13.23 5.77 -0.70
CA SER A 184 12.98 7.17 -1.00
C SER A 184 11.82 7.27 -2.00
N VAL A 185 10.69 7.83 -1.55
CA VAL A 185 9.51 8.03 -2.38
C VAL A 185 9.80 9.19 -3.32
N PRO A 186 9.66 9.01 -4.65
CA PRO A 186 9.80 10.10 -5.60
C PRO A 186 8.88 11.26 -5.24
N LYS A 187 9.42 12.48 -5.22
CA LYS A 187 8.64 13.69 -4.95
C LYS A 187 7.84 14.02 -6.20
N HIS A 188 6.54 14.25 -6.04
CA HIS A 188 5.70 14.88 -7.06
C HIS A 188 5.46 16.35 -6.68
N ALA A 189 5.29 17.21 -7.67
CA ALA A 189 5.04 18.63 -7.47
C ALA A 189 3.90 19.06 -8.40
N ASN A 190 2.99 19.88 -7.88
CA ASN A 190 1.95 20.50 -8.70
C ASN A 190 2.65 21.39 -9.74
N PRO A 191 2.44 21.17 -11.06
CA PRO A 191 3.05 22.00 -12.10
C PRO A 191 2.46 23.42 -12.20
N PHE A 192 1.33 23.68 -11.55
CA PHE A 192 0.63 24.97 -11.63
C PHE A 192 0.97 25.85 -10.43
N ASP A 193 1.40 27.09 -10.71
CA ASP A 193 1.68 28.10 -9.68
C ASP A 193 0.38 28.68 -9.09
N ASP A 194 -0.65 28.84 -9.93
CA ASP A 194 -1.92 29.47 -9.59
C ASP A 194 -3.11 28.54 -9.83
N ASN A 195 -4.15 28.70 -9.01
CA ASN A 195 -5.40 27.92 -9.12
C ASN A 195 -6.10 28.13 -10.46
N ASP A 196 -6.01 29.34 -11.04
CA ASP A 196 -6.65 29.66 -12.33
C ASP A 196 -6.03 28.87 -13.49
N THR A 197 -4.71 28.66 -13.48
CA THR A 197 -4.03 27.85 -14.51
C THR A 197 -4.35 26.36 -14.38
N MET A 198 -4.53 25.90 -13.14
CA MET A 198 -4.98 24.53 -12.86
C MET A 198 -6.44 24.33 -13.31
N GLU A 199 -7.32 25.32 -13.10
CA GLU A 199 -8.71 25.27 -13.58
C GLU A 199 -8.78 25.27 -15.11
N LEU A 200 -7.96 26.11 -15.77
CA LEU A 200 -7.81 26.10 -17.23
C LEU A 200 -7.36 24.72 -17.75
N PHE A 201 -6.41 24.06 -17.07
CA PHE A 201 -5.99 22.71 -17.42
C PHE A 201 -7.14 21.70 -17.32
N TYR A 202 -7.95 21.77 -16.27
CA TYR A 202 -9.09 20.89 -16.09
C TYR A 202 -10.15 21.09 -17.18
N ASP A 203 -10.51 22.34 -17.47
CA ASP A 203 -11.47 22.67 -18.51
C ASP A 203 -10.99 22.20 -19.90
N ALA A 204 -9.71 22.42 -20.20
CA ALA A 204 -9.11 21.99 -21.45
C ALA A 204 -9.08 20.45 -21.57
N LEU A 205 -8.75 19.74 -20.48
CA LEU A 205 -8.74 18.29 -20.45
C LEU A 205 -10.16 17.72 -20.62
N GLU A 206 -11.15 18.30 -19.96
CA GLU A 206 -12.54 17.86 -20.09
C GLU A 206 -13.07 18.11 -21.51
N ALA A 207 -12.73 19.25 -22.12
CA ALA A 207 -13.05 19.54 -23.51
C ALA A 207 -12.41 18.53 -24.47
N ALA A 208 -11.11 18.23 -24.30
CA ALA A 208 -10.41 17.25 -25.12
C ALA A 208 -10.98 15.83 -24.99
N ILE A 209 -11.42 15.44 -23.78
CA ILE A 209 -12.10 14.17 -23.55
C ILE A 209 -13.45 14.14 -24.27
N ARG A 210 -14.23 15.22 -24.18
CA ARG A 210 -15.56 15.34 -24.77
C ARG A 210 -15.53 15.30 -26.30
N GLU A 211 -14.50 15.90 -26.89
CA GLU A 211 -14.29 15.95 -28.35
C GLU A 211 -13.51 14.75 -28.89
N ASP A 212 -13.10 13.84 -28.01
CA ASP A 212 -12.31 12.64 -28.34
C ASP A 212 -10.99 12.96 -29.08
N ILE A 213 -10.39 14.11 -28.78
CA ILE A 213 -9.16 14.57 -29.45
C ILE A 213 -7.97 13.78 -28.91
N VAL A 214 -7.29 13.03 -29.77
CA VAL A 214 -6.02 12.37 -29.42
C VAL A 214 -4.86 13.17 -30.01
N PRO A 215 -3.93 13.70 -29.18
CA PRO A 215 -2.82 14.50 -29.69
C PRO A 215 -1.80 13.62 -30.43
N PRO A 216 -1.24 14.10 -31.56
CA PRO A 216 -0.12 13.44 -32.22
C PRO A 216 1.17 13.60 -31.42
N GLY A 217 2.13 12.72 -31.64
CA GLY A 217 3.46 12.69 -31.03
C GLY A 217 3.59 11.75 -29.82
N TYR A 218 2.49 11.12 -29.38
CA TYR A 218 2.47 10.29 -28.17
C TYR A 218 2.32 8.79 -28.44
N GLY A 219 2.36 8.32 -29.70
CA GLY A 219 2.27 6.89 -30.03
C GLY A 219 0.88 6.29 -29.79
N LEU A 220 -0.17 7.12 -29.89
CA LEU A 220 -1.57 6.75 -29.61
C LEU A 220 -2.42 6.68 -30.87
N LEU A 221 -1.97 7.32 -31.95
CA LEU A 221 -2.67 7.31 -33.23
C LEU A 221 -2.27 6.09 -34.06
N PRO A 222 -3.20 5.45 -34.79
CA PRO A 222 -2.87 4.31 -35.66
C PRO A 222 -1.80 4.62 -36.70
N GLU A 223 -1.68 5.89 -37.13
CA GLU A 223 -0.67 6.37 -38.06
C GLU A 223 0.76 6.36 -37.47
N GLU A 224 0.89 6.29 -36.15
CA GLU A 224 2.17 6.29 -35.42
C GLU A 224 2.66 4.88 -35.10
N TRP A 225 1.87 3.86 -35.42
CA TRP A 225 2.20 2.47 -35.13
C TRP A 225 2.92 1.82 -36.30
N ASP A 226 3.87 0.94 -35.96
CA ASP A 226 4.49 0.04 -36.92
C ASP A 226 3.49 -1.04 -37.39
N GLU A 227 3.90 -1.92 -38.31
CA GLU A 227 3.07 -3.02 -38.84
C GLU A 227 2.49 -3.95 -37.76
N GLU A 228 3.07 -3.97 -36.56
CA GLU A 228 2.63 -4.77 -35.42
C GLU A 228 1.45 -4.16 -34.64
N GLY A 229 1.14 -2.87 -34.86
CA GLY A 229 0.04 -2.16 -34.20
C GLY A 229 0.30 -1.83 -32.72
N TYR A 230 -0.78 -1.48 -31.99
CA TYR A 230 -0.69 -1.15 -30.57
C TYR A 230 -0.39 -2.39 -29.70
N PRO A 231 0.58 -2.34 -28.77
CA PRO A 231 0.95 -3.53 -28.00
C PRO A 231 -0.17 -4.05 -27.10
N ALA A 232 -0.51 -5.34 -27.20
CA ALA A 232 -1.54 -5.97 -26.35
C ALA A 232 -1.01 -6.47 -24.99
N PHE A 233 0.31 -6.45 -24.77
CA PHE A 233 0.94 -6.94 -23.54
C PHE A 233 2.20 -6.17 -23.20
N GLU A 234 2.68 -6.33 -21.97
CA GLU A 234 3.95 -5.81 -21.47
C GLU A 234 4.75 -6.93 -20.78
N ILE A 235 6.08 -6.88 -20.84
CA ILE A 235 6.94 -7.90 -20.21
C ILE A 235 7.61 -7.34 -18.97
N LEU A 236 7.14 -7.76 -17.80
CA LEU A 236 7.74 -7.40 -16.52
C LEU A 236 8.90 -8.35 -16.17
N LYS A 237 10.08 -7.79 -15.87
CA LYS A 237 11.16 -8.55 -15.24
C LYS A 237 10.80 -8.87 -13.79
N SER A 238 10.99 -10.12 -13.39
CA SER A 238 10.63 -10.69 -12.08
C SER A 238 11.72 -11.64 -11.56
N GLY A 239 11.73 -11.91 -10.25
CA GLY A 239 12.71 -12.77 -9.58
C GLY A 239 14.04 -12.09 -9.24
N ARG A 240 14.91 -12.79 -8.50
CA ARG A 240 16.26 -12.28 -8.14
C ARG A 240 17.00 -11.91 -9.43
N ARG A 241 17.46 -10.66 -9.50
CA ARG A 241 18.16 -10.05 -10.64
C ARG A 241 17.39 -10.10 -11.99
N GLY A 242 16.05 -10.19 -11.97
CA GLY A 242 15.24 -10.17 -13.19
C GLY A 242 15.34 -11.45 -14.04
N SER A 243 15.68 -12.58 -13.40
CA SER A 243 15.86 -13.89 -14.04
C SER A 243 14.61 -14.48 -14.69
N LYS A 244 13.42 -13.98 -14.36
CA LYS A 244 12.14 -14.42 -14.93
C LYS A 244 11.47 -13.26 -15.65
N GLN A 245 10.78 -13.58 -16.74
CA GLN A 245 9.94 -12.63 -17.46
C GLN A 245 8.48 -13.01 -17.23
N LEU A 246 7.66 -12.01 -16.92
CA LEU A 246 6.23 -12.18 -16.70
C LEU A 246 5.50 -11.35 -17.75
N ARG A 247 4.81 -12.03 -18.66
CA ARG A 247 3.95 -11.40 -19.66
C ARG A 247 2.63 -11.00 -19.00
N ILE A 248 2.32 -9.71 -19.04
CA ILE A 248 1.08 -9.14 -18.52
C ILE A 248 0.26 -8.66 -19.70
N ALA A 249 -0.96 -9.19 -19.85
CA ALA A 249 -1.90 -8.71 -20.85
C ALA A 249 -2.45 -7.35 -20.42
N LEU A 250 -2.53 -6.42 -21.37
CA LEU A 250 -3.14 -5.10 -21.20
C LEU A 250 -4.21 -4.96 -22.28
N PRO A 251 -5.45 -5.45 -22.03
CA PRO A 251 -6.55 -5.34 -22.98
C PRO A 251 -6.84 -3.90 -23.37
N ASP A 252 -6.99 -3.65 -24.66
CA ASP A 252 -7.21 -2.31 -25.20
C ASP A 252 -8.46 -1.65 -24.62
N ASP A 253 -9.54 -2.40 -24.42
CA ASP A 253 -10.81 -1.89 -23.88
C ASP A 253 -10.67 -1.23 -22.51
N ILE A 254 -9.63 -1.59 -21.75
CA ILE A 254 -9.37 -1.08 -20.39
C ILE A 254 -8.22 -0.08 -20.41
N TRP A 255 -7.11 -0.41 -21.08
CA TRP A 255 -5.85 0.30 -20.94
C TRP A 255 -5.60 1.33 -22.04
N ARG A 256 -6.19 1.16 -23.22
CA ARG A 256 -6.02 2.13 -24.32
C ARG A 256 -6.68 3.47 -23.98
N PRO A 257 -7.94 3.55 -23.47
CA PRO A 257 -8.52 4.83 -23.04
C PRO A 257 -7.70 5.52 -21.95
N ARG A 258 -7.05 4.75 -21.08
CA ARG A 258 -6.16 5.30 -20.03
C ARG A 258 -4.88 5.88 -20.64
N ALA A 259 -4.30 5.22 -21.64
CA ALA A 259 -3.15 5.75 -22.38
C ALA A 259 -3.52 7.01 -23.17
N GLU A 260 -4.69 7.03 -23.81
CA GLU A 260 -5.23 8.21 -24.49
C GLU A 260 -5.44 9.38 -23.52
N MET A 261 -6.01 9.12 -22.34
CA MET A 261 -6.17 10.13 -21.29
C MET A 261 -4.82 10.69 -20.81
N TRP A 262 -3.80 9.84 -20.66
CA TRP A 262 -2.44 10.28 -20.37
C TRP A 262 -1.88 11.20 -21.45
N GLY A 263 -1.95 10.79 -22.73
CA GLY A 263 -1.43 11.58 -23.84
C GLY A 263 -2.12 12.94 -23.98
N ARG A 264 -3.46 12.97 -23.86
CA ARG A 264 -4.26 14.21 -23.82
C ARG A 264 -3.77 15.16 -22.73
N ALA A 265 -3.68 14.66 -21.51
CA ALA A 265 -3.33 15.47 -20.37
C ALA A 265 -1.87 15.95 -20.43
N LEU A 266 -0.95 15.11 -20.90
CA LEU A 266 0.45 15.48 -21.07
C LEU A 266 0.61 16.58 -22.13
N ALA A 267 -0.10 16.48 -23.25
CA ALA A 267 -0.06 17.51 -24.30
C ALA A 267 -0.56 18.87 -23.81
N ILE A 268 -1.67 18.89 -23.07
CA ILE A 268 -2.23 20.13 -22.51
C ILE A 268 -1.27 20.69 -21.45
N LEU A 269 -0.70 19.83 -20.61
CA LEU A 269 0.25 20.24 -19.59
C LEU A 269 1.49 20.91 -20.21
N GLU A 270 2.05 20.31 -21.27
CA GLU A 270 3.18 20.88 -22.01
C GLU A 270 2.79 22.23 -22.65
N GLN A 271 1.62 22.34 -23.26
CA GLN A 271 1.13 23.59 -23.85
C GLN A 271 1.00 24.73 -22.82
N ILE A 272 0.45 24.44 -21.64
CA ILE A 272 0.31 25.43 -20.57
C ILE A 272 1.68 25.82 -20.00
N SER A 273 2.60 24.85 -19.83
CA SER A 273 3.96 25.12 -19.38
C SER A 273 4.70 26.02 -20.37
N TYR A 274 4.60 25.78 -21.68
CA TYR A 274 5.21 26.64 -22.69
C TYR A 274 4.59 28.04 -22.75
N ALA A 275 3.28 28.16 -22.51
CA ALA A 275 2.61 29.46 -22.50
C ALA A 275 3.04 30.34 -21.32
N ASN A 276 3.42 29.75 -20.18
CA ASN A 276 3.89 30.47 -19.00
C ASN A 276 5.36 30.90 -19.05
N GLU A 277 6.17 30.32 -19.97
CA GLU A 277 7.59 30.68 -20.16
C GLU A 277 7.82 31.87 -21.12
N ILE A 278 6.78 32.36 -21.79
CA ILE A 278 6.82 33.50 -22.75
C ILE A 278 6.32 34.78 -22.10
#